data_AF-A0A5J4U1L4-F1
#
_entry.id   AF-A0A5J4U1L4-F1
#
_cell.length_a   1.000
_cell.length_b   1.000
_cell.length_c   1.000
_cell.angle_alpha   90.00
_cell.angle_beta   90.00
_cell.angle_gamma   90.00
#
_symmetry.space_group_name_H-M   'P 1'
#
loop_
_entity.id
_entity.type
_entity.pdbx_description
1 polymer ?
#
loop_
_entity_poly.entity_id
_entity_poly.type
_entity_poly.pdbx_seq_one_letter_code
_entity_poly.pdbx_strand_id
1 'polypeptide(L)'
;SGQNKRRTEITGNKFTNCQNMQSTSGVLSLFDYNNISYHHEMTISNNSFIDNRGKWTGCIYLDCNNSETVFQFYDNQFINSENYHVQFDGKGADATLYLYVYPFYSIDSDIRNAESIVKSIFSGSSSNANKDSVFYQTYIYGEFYDNGYIKLPQISNVRTTYLIISIVIGVMILAVLAIILIGVGIYLKGIKPDKTVLWSLGE
;
A
#
# COMPACT_ATOMS: atom_id res chain seq x y z
N SER A 1 -23.70 -17.14 -31.18
CA SER A 1 -22.96 -17.98 -30.20
C SER A 1 -22.82 -17.16 -28.93
N GLY A 2 -23.34 -17.63 -27.80
CA GLY A 2 -23.18 -16.92 -26.53
C GLY A 2 -21.73 -17.00 -26.09
N GLN A 3 -21.03 -15.86 -26.03
CA GLN A 3 -19.72 -15.82 -25.40
C GLN A 3 -19.89 -16.19 -23.92
N ASN A 4 -19.18 -17.22 -23.48
CA ASN A 4 -19.16 -17.61 -22.07
C ASN A 4 -18.39 -16.55 -21.28
N LYS A 5 -19.13 -15.57 -20.78
CA LYS A 5 -18.64 -14.55 -19.87
C LYS A 5 -18.43 -15.16 -18.49
N ARG A 6 -17.24 -15.00 -17.93
CA ARG A 6 -16.98 -15.36 -16.51
C ARG A 6 -16.70 -14.11 -15.72
N ARG A 7 -17.24 -14.08 -14.50
CA ARG A 7 -17.11 -12.96 -13.60
C ARG A 7 -16.62 -13.47 -12.25
N THR A 8 -15.60 -12.79 -11.73
CA THR A 8 -15.02 -13.04 -10.41
C THR A 8 -15.03 -11.74 -9.64
N GLU A 9 -15.55 -11.77 -8.41
CA GLU A 9 -15.65 -10.62 -7.53
C GLU A 9 -15.05 -10.93 -6.16
N ILE A 10 -14.17 -10.05 -5.68
CA ILE A 10 -13.63 -10.07 -4.31
C ILE A 10 -13.96 -8.72 -3.69
N THR A 11 -14.95 -8.67 -2.81
CA THR A 11 -15.47 -7.40 -2.30
C THR A 11 -15.72 -7.40 -0.80
N GLY A 12 -15.45 -6.25 -0.16
CA GLY A 12 -15.77 -6.04 1.26
C GLY A 12 -14.90 -6.82 2.26
N ASN A 13 -13.73 -7.31 1.84
CA ASN A 13 -12.85 -8.13 2.68
C ASN A 13 -11.79 -7.30 3.39
N LYS A 14 -11.26 -7.86 4.47
CA LYS A 14 -10.11 -7.31 5.19
C LYS A 14 -8.99 -8.35 5.22
N PHE A 15 -7.88 -8.04 4.56
CA PHE A 15 -6.68 -8.87 4.51
C PHE A 15 -5.59 -8.23 5.37
N THR A 16 -5.22 -8.89 6.46
CA THR A 16 -4.28 -8.35 7.45
C THR A 16 -3.14 -9.32 7.74
N ASN A 17 -1.90 -8.80 7.81
CA ASN A 17 -0.71 -9.59 8.15
C ASN A 17 -0.51 -10.82 7.26
N CYS A 18 -0.94 -10.76 5.99
CA CYS A 18 -0.65 -11.81 5.04
C CYS A 18 0.81 -11.66 4.59
N GLN A 19 1.64 -12.62 4.95
CA GLN A 19 3.10 -12.53 4.86
C GLN A 19 3.68 -13.79 4.23
N ASN A 20 4.26 -13.65 3.03
CA ASN A 20 4.92 -14.75 2.36
C ASN A 20 6.12 -14.28 1.52
N MET A 21 7.33 -14.63 1.97
CA MET A 21 8.59 -14.25 1.31
C MET A 21 8.85 -14.99 -0.01
N GLN A 22 8.16 -16.11 -0.25
CA GLN A 22 8.35 -16.95 -1.44
C GLN A 22 7.27 -16.69 -2.51
N SER A 23 6.09 -16.22 -2.11
CA SER A 23 4.99 -15.88 -3.01
C SER A 23 5.21 -14.52 -3.68
N THR A 24 4.80 -14.38 -4.95
CA THR A 24 4.89 -13.11 -5.68
C THR A 24 4.13 -11.99 -4.99
N SER A 25 2.99 -12.30 -4.37
CA SER A 25 2.17 -11.39 -3.56
C SER A 25 2.04 -11.85 -2.11
N GLY A 26 1.73 -10.92 -1.21
CA GLY A 26 1.34 -11.25 0.15
C GLY A 26 -0.10 -11.76 0.28
N VAL A 27 -1.01 -11.35 -0.63
CA VAL A 27 -2.45 -11.63 -0.51
C VAL A 27 -3.01 -12.36 -1.72
N LEU A 28 -3.00 -11.72 -2.90
CA LEU A 28 -3.64 -12.22 -4.12
C LEU A 28 -2.64 -12.33 -5.25
N SER A 29 -2.48 -13.53 -5.81
CA SER A 29 -1.79 -13.76 -7.07
C SER A 29 -2.81 -14.18 -8.13
N LEU A 30 -2.95 -13.34 -9.14
CA LEU A 30 -3.97 -13.42 -10.19
C LEU A 30 -3.28 -13.77 -11.50
N PHE A 31 -3.74 -14.84 -12.13
CA PHE A 31 -3.17 -15.36 -13.37
C PHE A 31 -4.28 -15.61 -14.39
N ASP A 32 -4.15 -15.02 -15.57
CA ASP A 32 -5.07 -15.28 -16.68
C ASP A 32 -4.30 -15.46 -17.99
N TYR A 33 -3.95 -16.71 -18.30
CA TYR A 33 -3.14 -17.07 -19.47
C TYR A 33 -3.96 -17.70 -20.61
N ASN A 34 -5.29 -17.62 -20.57
CA ASN A 34 -6.11 -18.29 -21.58
C ASN A 34 -6.14 -17.51 -22.89
N ASN A 35 -5.40 -18.00 -23.88
CA ASN A 35 -5.41 -17.51 -25.28
C ASN A 35 -6.72 -17.80 -26.04
N ILE A 36 -7.75 -18.35 -25.38
CA ILE A 36 -8.99 -18.78 -26.00
C ILE A 36 -10.08 -17.79 -25.59
N SER A 37 -10.39 -16.82 -26.46
CA SER A 37 -11.60 -15.99 -26.64
C SER A 37 -12.69 -15.94 -25.53
N TYR A 38 -12.33 -16.02 -24.25
CA TYR A 38 -13.25 -15.94 -23.11
C TYR A 38 -13.12 -14.58 -22.47
N HIS A 39 -14.21 -13.82 -22.52
CA HIS A 39 -14.34 -12.54 -21.83
C HIS A 39 -14.41 -12.80 -20.32
N HIS A 40 -13.40 -12.33 -19.59
CA HIS A 40 -13.34 -12.42 -18.14
C HIS A 40 -13.51 -11.03 -17.52
N GLU A 41 -14.33 -10.93 -16.49
CA GLU A 41 -14.43 -9.73 -15.65
C GLU A 41 -13.93 -10.05 -14.26
N MET A 42 -12.90 -9.33 -13.81
CA MET A 42 -12.35 -9.46 -12.48
C MET A 42 -12.48 -8.15 -11.72
N THR A 43 -13.29 -8.19 -10.65
CA THR A 43 -13.53 -7.04 -9.78
C THR A 43 -12.96 -7.30 -8.39
N ILE A 44 -12.14 -6.38 -7.90
CA ILE A 44 -11.64 -6.37 -6.53
C ILE A 44 -12.01 -5.01 -5.95
N SER A 45 -13.00 -4.93 -5.06
CA SER A 45 -13.53 -3.64 -4.63
C SER A 45 -13.80 -3.53 -3.15
N ASN A 46 -13.70 -2.33 -2.57
CA ASN A 46 -14.07 -2.10 -1.17
C ASN A 46 -13.33 -3.02 -0.18
N ASN A 47 -12.12 -3.45 -0.50
CA ASN A 47 -11.31 -4.27 0.40
C ASN A 47 -10.30 -3.40 1.16
N SER A 48 -9.91 -3.85 2.34
CA SER A 48 -8.81 -3.27 3.11
C SER A 48 -7.64 -4.24 3.17
N PHE A 49 -6.49 -3.82 2.69
CA PHE A 49 -5.23 -4.54 2.74
C PHE A 49 -4.29 -3.86 3.73
N ILE A 50 -3.95 -4.54 4.83
CA ILE A 50 -3.25 -3.93 5.97
C ILE A 50 -2.04 -4.78 6.37
N ASP A 51 -0.86 -4.15 6.46
CA ASP A 51 0.38 -4.76 6.93
C ASP A 51 0.76 -6.06 6.17
N ASN A 52 0.48 -6.10 4.86
CA ASN A 52 0.73 -7.28 4.03
C ASN A 52 2.10 -7.22 3.34
N ARG A 53 2.74 -8.39 3.18
CA ARG A 53 4.07 -8.50 2.59
C ARG A 53 4.20 -9.69 1.64
N GLY A 54 4.71 -9.43 0.44
CA GLY A 54 5.03 -10.46 -0.55
C GLY A 54 6.41 -10.27 -1.15
N LYS A 55 6.86 -11.25 -1.94
CA LYS A 55 8.19 -11.20 -2.57
C LYS A 55 8.32 -10.01 -3.51
N TRP A 56 7.33 -9.77 -4.37
CA TRP A 56 7.34 -8.69 -5.36
C TRP A 56 6.40 -7.54 -4.99
N THR A 57 5.29 -7.85 -4.35
CA THR A 57 4.30 -6.84 -3.93
C THR A 57 3.57 -7.27 -2.67
N GLY A 58 3.13 -6.30 -1.86
CA GLY A 58 2.46 -6.55 -0.59
C GLY A 58 1.09 -7.19 -0.76
N CYS A 59 0.31 -6.77 -1.76
CA CYS A 59 -1.10 -7.19 -1.86
C CYS A 59 -1.42 -7.95 -3.14
N ILE A 60 -1.37 -7.30 -4.30
CA ILE A 60 -1.93 -7.84 -5.54
C ILE A 60 -0.85 -8.01 -6.59
N TYR A 61 -0.57 -9.26 -6.95
CA TYR A 61 0.19 -9.59 -8.14
C TYR A 61 -0.78 -10.01 -9.25
N LEU A 62 -0.67 -9.38 -10.43
CA LEU A 62 -1.44 -9.73 -11.62
C LEU A 62 -0.49 -10.04 -12.77
N ASP A 63 -0.73 -11.17 -13.42
CA ASP A 63 -0.09 -11.54 -14.67
C ASP A 63 -1.16 -12.04 -15.65
N CYS A 64 -1.45 -11.22 -16.65
CA CYS A 64 -2.56 -11.45 -17.59
C CYS A 64 -2.06 -11.47 -19.03
N ASN A 65 -2.27 -12.60 -19.69
CA ASN A 65 -2.06 -12.81 -21.12
C ASN A 65 -3.35 -13.02 -21.92
N ASN A 66 -4.49 -12.58 -21.37
CA ASN A 66 -5.77 -12.57 -22.06
C ASN A 66 -6.22 -11.12 -22.33
N SER A 67 -6.31 -10.76 -23.60
CA SER A 67 -6.73 -9.41 -24.05
C SER A 67 -8.21 -9.11 -23.83
N GLU A 68 -9.03 -10.14 -23.64
CA GLU A 68 -10.47 -10.01 -23.40
C GLU A 68 -10.81 -9.90 -21.91
N THR A 69 -9.80 -9.80 -21.04
CA THR A 69 -10.00 -9.67 -19.59
C THR A 69 -10.07 -8.23 -19.16
N VAL A 70 -11.14 -7.89 -18.46
CA VAL A 70 -11.39 -6.57 -17.89
C VAL A 70 -11.14 -6.61 -16.38
N PHE A 71 -10.30 -5.68 -15.90
CA PHE A 71 -9.95 -5.55 -14.48
C PHE A 71 -10.53 -4.28 -13.87
N GLN A 72 -11.06 -4.39 -12.66
CA GLN A 72 -11.62 -3.28 -11.89
C GLN A 72 -11.22 -3.42 -10.42
N PHE A 73 -10.22 -2.66 -9.98
CA PHE A 73 -9.67 -2.69 -8.62
C PHE A 73 -9.99 -1.40 -7.83
N TYR A 74 -11.27 -1.07 -7.71
CA TYR A 74 -11.73 0.24 -7.23
C TYR A 74 -12.04 0.29 -5.72
N ASP A 75 -11.97 1.48 -5.13
CA ASP A 75 -12.31 1.76 -3.73
C ASP A 75 -11.61 0.85 -2.70
N ASN A 76 -10.40 0.38 -2.99
CA ASN A 76 -9.60 -0.40 -2.05
C ASN A 76 -8.69 0.49 -1.20
N GLN A 77 -8.39 0.05 0.01
CA GLN A 77 -7.45 0.74 0.90
C GLN A 77 -6.21 -0.13 1.11
N PHE A 78 -5.03 0.45 0.83
CA PHE A 78 -3.74 -0.20 1.04
C PHE A 78 -2.97 0.51 2.14
N ILE A 79 -2.78 -0.17 3.27
CA ILE A 79 -2.19 0.39 4.49
C ILE A 79 -0.95 -0.42 4.84
N ASN A 80 0.21 0.24 4.88
CA ASN A 80 1.50 -0.33 5.29
C ASN A 80 1.85 -1.64 4.56
N SER A 81 1.45 -1.78 3.30
CA SER A 81 1.79 -2.95 2.51
C SER A 81 3.08 -2.72 1.76
N GLU A 82 3.92 -3.75 1.65
CA GLU A 82 5.26 -3.62 1.09
C GLU A 82 5.78 -4.93 0.50
N ASN A 83 6.87 -4.85 -0.26
CA ASN A 83 7.60 -6.04 -0.72
C ASN A 83 8.75 -6.38 0.25
N TYR A 84 9.17 -7.65 0.27
CA TYR A 84 10.20 -8.13 1.22
C TYR A 84 11.63 -7.77 0.86
N HIS A 85 11.93 -7.49 -0.41
CA HIS A 85 13.32 -7.36 -0.85
C HIS A 85 13.55 -6.06 -1.62
N VAL A 86 14.50 -5.27 -1.12
CA VAL A 86 15.11 -4.10 -1.78
C VAL A 86 15.67 -4.40 -3.17
N GLN A 87 16.02 -5.65 -3.50
CA GLN A 87 16.42 -6.00 -4.88
C GLN A 87 15.27 -5.91 -5.89
N PHE A 88 14.02 -5.84 -5.41
CA PHE A 88 12.83 -5.54 -6.21
C PHE A 88 12.39 -4.09 -6.02
N ASP A 89 13.32 -3.16 -5.73
CA ASP A 89 13.14 -1.69 -5.61
C ASP A 89 12.48 -1.01 -6.82
N GLY A 90 11.99 -1.77 -7.80
CA GLY A 90 11.17 -1.32 -8.91
C GLY A 90 9.82 -2.03 -9.04
N LYS A 91 9.26 -2.56 -7.95
CA LYS A 91 7.91 -3.14 -7.91
C LYS A 91 7.02 -2.39 -6.94
N GLY A 92 5.72 -2.35 -7.24
CA GLY A 92 4.76 -1.57 -6.48
C GLY A 92 4.50 -2.20 -5.12
N ALA A 93 4.49 -1.36 -4.08
CA ALA A 93 4.28 -1.76 -2.70
C ALA A 93 2.92 -2.44 -2.51
N ASP A 94 1.88 -1.92 -3.16
CA ASP A 94 0.51 -2.40 -3.05
C ASP A 94 0.18 -3.42 -4.13
N ALA A 95 0.54 -3.11 -5.39
CA ALA A 95 0.26 -3.98 -6.52
C ALA A 95 1.36 -3.99 -7.58
N THR A 96 1.46 -5.10 -8.30
CA THR A 96 2.35 -5.29 -9.44
C THR A 96 1.58 -5.98 -10.56
N LEU A 97 1.50 -5.33 -11.73
CA LEU A 97 0.72 -5.80 -12.87
C LEU A 97 1.63 -6.08 -14.08
N TYR A 98 1.45 -7.24 -14.68
CA TYR A 98 1.99 -7.62 -15.99
C TYR A 98 0.81 -7.82 -16.94
N LEU A 99 0.71 -6.94 -17.94
CA LEU A 99 -0.44 -6.87 -18.85
C LEU A 99 0.06 -7.13 -20.28
N TYR A 100 -0.26 -8.30 -20.82
CA TYR A 100 0.03 -8.62 -22.22
C TYR A 100 -1.20 -8.30 -23.05
N VAL A 101 -1.12 -7.20 -23.77
CA VAL A 101 -2.19 -6.71 -24.62
C VAL A 101 -2.00 -7.31 -26.01
N TYR A 102 -2.96 -8.12 -26.45
CA TYR A 102 -3.14 -8.41 -27.87
C TYR A 102 -4.14 -7.39 -28.42
N PRO A 103 -3.76 -6.50 -29.35
CA PRO A 103 -4.69 -5.51 -29.87
C PRO A 103 -5.72 -6.23 -30.76
N PHE A 104 -6.88 -6.58 -30.19
CA PHE A 104 -8.08 -6.91 -30.97
C PHE A 104 -8.88 -5.64 -31.30
N TYR A 105 -8.63 -4.54 -30.59
CA TYR A 105 -9.08 -3.20 -30.96
C TYR A 105 -7.94 -2.47 -31.65
N SER A 106 -8.28 -1.69 -32.67
CA SER A 106 -7.34 -0.95 -33.52
C SER A 106 -6.24 -0.29 -32.69
N ILE A 107 -5.03 -0.30 -33.23
CA ILE A 107 -3.86 0.44 -32.74
C ILE A 107 -4.14 1.95 -32.95
N ASP A 108 -5.22 2.46 -32.39
CA ASP A 108 -5.65 3.83 -32.43
C ASP A 108 -5.63 4.38 -31.02
N SER A 109 -4.63 5.21 -30.78
CA SER A 109 -4.56 6.24 -29.74
C SER A 109 -4.62 5.88 -28.24
N ASP A 110 -5.35 4.86 -27.80
CA ASP A 110 -5.66 4.61 -26.38
C ASP A 110 -4.60 3.79 -25.63
N ILE A 111 -3.83 2.94 -26.32
CA ILE A 111 -2.64 2.28 -25.73
C ILE A 111 -1.53 3.31 -25.44
N ARG A 112 -1.59 4.53 -26.00
CA ARG A 112 -0.57 5.58 -25.77
C ARG A 112 -0.53 6.11 -24.33
N ASN A 113 -1.37 5.60 -23.42
CA ASN A 113 -1.31 5.97 -22.01
C ASN A 113 -1.64 4.79 -21.07
N ALA A 114 -0.77 3.79 -21.04
CA ALA A 114 -0.83 2.65 -20.12
C ALA A 114 -1.02 3.10 -18.65
N GLU A 115 -0.37 4.19 -18.25
CA GLU A 115 -0.54 4.81 -16.94
C GLU A 115 -2.00 5.21 -16.67
N SER A 116 -2.68 5.85 -17.63
CA SER A 116 -4.09 6.24 -17.49
C SER A 116 -5.02 5.03 -17.38
N ILE A 117 -4.76 3.95 -18.12
CA ILE A 117 -5.54 2.71 -18.03
C ILE A 117 -5.35 2.09 -16.65
N VAL A 118 -4.12 1.98 -16.16
CA VAL A 118 -3.88 1.41 -14.84
C VAL A 118 -4.45 2.30 -13.73
N LYS A 119 -4.41 3.63 -13.88
CA LYS A 119 -5.09 4.55 -12.95
C LYS A 119 -6.60 4.31 -12.91
N SER A 120 -7.23 4.05 -14.05
CA SER A 120 -8.68 3.78 -14.09
C SER A 120 -9.05 2.45 -13.45
N ILE A 121 -8.20 1.42 -13.59
CA ILE A 121 -8.36 0.14 -12.88
C ILE A 121 -8.42 0.38 -11.36
N PHE A 122 -7.58 1.28 -10.81
CA PHE A 122 -7.52 1.59 -9.37
C PHE A 122 -8.37 2.79 -8.94
N SER A 123 -9.40 3.16 -9.71
CA SER A 123 -10.24 4.33 -9.39
C SER A 123 -10.78 4.29 -7.95
N GLY A 124 -10.70 5.42 -7.23
CA GLY A 124 -11.17 5.52 -5.84
C GLY A 124 -10.32 4.79 -4.78
N SER A 125 -9.38 3.94 -5.19
CA SER A 125 -8.45 3.30 -4.25
C SER A 125 -7.46 4.29 -3.64
N SER A 126 -6.95 3.98 -2.45
CA SER A 126 -6.02 4.83 -1.70
C SER A 126 -4.90 4.03 -1.05
N SER A 127 -3.75 4.66 -0.87
CA SER A 127 -2.55 4.04 -0.31
C SER A 127 -1.79 4.98 0.60
N ASN A 128 -1.07 4.45 1.59
CA ASN A 128 -0.07 5.21 2.35
C ASN A 128 1.38 4.87 1.95
N ALA A 129 1.58 4.19 0.82
CA ALA A 129 2.91 3.96 0.26
C ALA A 129 3.62 5.29 -0.05
N ASN A 130 4.92 5.35 0.24
CA ASN A 130 5.69 6.59 0.15
C ASN A 130 5.87 7.09 -1.29
N LYS A 131 6.02 6.19 -2.26
CA LYS A 131 6.32 6.58 -3.65
C LYS A 131 5.63 5.71 -4.70
N ASP A 132 5.71 4.39 -4.57
CA ASP A 132 5.39 3.48 -5.67
C ASP A 132 4.29 2.48 -5.26
N SER A 133 3.03 2.95 -5.23
CA SER A 133 1.87 2.11 -4.86
C SER A 133 1.69 0.95 -5.84
N VAL A 134 1.58 1.27 -7.13
CA VAL A 134 1.34 0.29 -8.19
C VAL A 134 2.46 0.36 -9.20
N PHE A 135 3.09 -0.78 -9.49
CA PHE A 135 3.95 -0.94 -10.66
C PHE A 135 3.17 -1.63 -11.76
N TYR A 136 3.37 -1.21 -13.01
CA TYR A 136 2.84 -1.89 -14.17
C TYR A 136 3.91 -2.11 -15.22
N GLN A 137 3.77 -3.21 -15.96
CA GLN A 137 4.52 -3.50 -17.18
C GLN A 137 3.54 -4.01 -18.23
N THR A 138 3.64 -3.45 -19.43
CA THR A 138 2.79 -3.79 -20.57
C THR A 138 3.60 -4.43 -21.68
N TYR A 139 2.97 -5.37 -22.37
CA TYR A 139 3.54 -6.06 -23.52
C TYR A 139 2.56 -6.00 -24.67
N ILE A 140 3.06 -5.86 -25.90
CA ILE A 140 2.27 -5.91 -27.13
C ILE A 140 2.81 -7.06 -27.98
N TYR A 141 1.96 -8.01 -28.34
CA TYR A 141 2.37 -9.24 -29.04
C TYR A 141 3.50 -10.01 -28.35
N GLY A 142 3.56 -9.95 -27.01
CA GLY A 142 4.62 -10.59 -26.21
C GLY A 142 5.91 -9.78 -26.06
N GLU A 143 6.07 -8.69 -26.81
CA GLU A 143 7.22 -7.79 -26.73
C GLU A 143 6.97 -6.69 -25.69
N PHE A 144 8.01 -6.31 -24.95
CA PHE A 144 7.92 -5.22 -23.97
C PHE A 144 7.54 -3.91 -24.66
N TYR A 145 6.53 -3.21 -24.11
CA TYR A 145 6.06 -1.94 -24.63
C TYR A 145 6.40 -0.76 -23.71
N ASP A 146 5.86 -0.79 -22.48
CA ASP A 146 6.02 0.29 -21.51
C ASP A 146 5.98 -0.24 -20.08
N ASN A 147 6.57 0.49 -19.14
CA ASN A 147 6.39 0.28 -17.71
C ASN A 147 6.35 1.61 -16.96
N GLY A 148 5.79 1.57 -15.75
CA GLY A 148 5.75 2.76 -14.92
C GLY A 148 5.22 2.49 -13.52
N TYR A 149 5.09 3.57 -12.77
CA TYR A 149 4.59 3.57 -11.41
C TYR A 149 3.44 4.54 -11.28
N ILE A 150 2.44 4.14 -10.51
CA ILE A 150 1.32 4.99 -10.15
C ILE A 150 1.32 5.14 -8.64
N LYS A 151 1.29 6.39 -8.20
CA LYS A 151 1.02 6.74 -6.81
C LYS A 151 -0.49 6.88 -6.62
N LEU A 152 -1.07 6.04 -5.77
CA LEU A 152 -2.47 6.15 -5.43
C LEU A 152 -2.70 7.36 -4.49
N PRO A 153 -3.92 7.93 -4.48
CA PRO A 153 -4.32 8.94 -3.50
C PRO A 153 -3.93 8.56 -2.08
N GLN A 154 -3.37 9.51 -1.33
CA GLN A 154 -2.94 9.25 0.03
C GLN A 154 -4.14 9.00 0.93
N ILE A 155 -4.05 7.97 1.79
CA ILE A 155 -5.05 7.75 2.84
C ILE A 155 -5.01 8.97 3.76
N SER A 156 -6.11 9.74 3.79
CA SER A 156 -6.23 10.89 4.68
C SER A 156 -6.26 10.41 6.12
N ASN A 157 -5.09 10.33 6.74
CA ASN A 157 -4.92 9.80 8.08
C ASN A 157 -5.21 10.86 9.14
N VAL A 158 -6.43 11.38 9.14
CA VAL A 158 -6.90 12.31 10.19
C VAL A 158 -6.75 11.65 11.56
N ARG A 159 -6.91 10.33 11.66
CA ARG A 159 -6.89 9.56 12.90
C ARG A 159 -5.49 9.36 13.50
N THR A 160 -4.46 9.18 12.67
CA THR A 160 -3.08 8.89 13.15
C THR A 160 -2.40 10.13 13.70
N THR A 161 -2.69 11.31 13.14
CA THR A 161 -2.21 12.59 13.67
C THR A 161 -2.71 12.84 15.08
N TYR A 162 -3.99 12.59 15.37
CA TYR A 162 -4.54 12.74 16.72
C TYR A 162 -3.97 11.70 17.71
N LEU A 163 -3.70 10.47 17.25
CA LEU A 163 -3.13 9.42 18.09
C LEU A 163 -1.69 9.76 18.51
N ILE A 164 -0.86 10.23 17.58
CA ILE A 164 0.51 10.70 17.88
C ILE A 164 0.49 11.90 18.82
N ILE A 165 -0.38 12.90 18.56
CA ILE A 165 -0.52 14.07 19.44
C ILE A 165 -0.94 13.64 20.86
N SER A 166 -1.86 12.69 20.98
CA SER A 166 -2.33 12.21 22.30
C SER A 166 -1.26 11.47 23.09
N ILE A 167 -0.37 10.71 22.43
CA ILE A 167 0.78 10.05 23.07
C ILE A 167 1.78 11.09 23.59
N VAL A 168 2.13 12.08 22.75
CA VAL A 168 3.08 13.13 23.13
C VAL A 168 2.59 13.93 24.34
N ILE A 169 1.30 14.29 24.38
CA ILE A 169 0.70 15.00 25.51
C ILE A 169 0.70 14.12 26.78
N GLY A 170 0.38 12.83 26.66
CA GLY A 170 0.37 11.90 27.79
C GLY A 170 1.75 11.74 28.46
N VAL A 171 2.81 11.62 27.66
CA VAL A 171 4.19 11.51 28.17
C VAL A 171 4.63 12.80 28.89
N MET A 172 4.27 13.96 28.35
CA MET A 172 4.58 15.27 28.96
C MET A 172 3.94 15.41 30.35
N ILE A 173 2.67 15.02 30.50
CA ILE A 173 1.96 15.11 31.79
C ILE A 173 2.60 14.19 32.84
N LEU A 174 2.97 12.97 32.46
CA LEU A 174 3.63 12.02 33.37
C LEU A 174 5.00 12.53 33.83
N ALA A 175 5.78 13.14 32.95
CA ALA A 175 7.07 13.74 33.31
C ALA A 175 6.92 14.87 34.33
N VAL A 176 5.92 15.75 34.15
CA VAL A 176 5.64 16.85 35.09
C VAL A 176 5.20 16.30 36.46
N LEU A 177 4.32 15.30 36.49
CA LEU A 177 3.89 14.67 37.74
C LEU A 177 5.06 14.02 38.50
N ALA A 178 5.97 13.36 37.79
CA ALA A 178 7.17 12.77 38.39
C ALA A 178 8.06 13.83 39.05
N ILE A 179 8.29 14.96 38.37
CA ILE A 179 9.07 16.09 38.91
C ILE A 179 8.42 16.65 40.18
N ILE A 180 7.10 16.84 40.17
CA ILE A 180 6.36 17.32 41.35
C ILE A 180 6.50 16.33 42.51
N LEU A 181 6.31 15.03 42.27
CA LEU A 181 6.41 14.00 43.31
C LEU A 181 7.82 13.93 43.91
N ILE A 182 8.86 14.04 43.08
CA ILE A 182 10.25 14.11 43.55
C ILE A 182 10.46 15.37 44.40
N GLY A 183 10.00 16.53 43.94
CA GLY A 183 10.10 17.79 44.69
C GLY A 183 9.40 17.73 46.05
N VAL A 184 8.17 17.19 46.10
CA VAL A 184 7.43 16.97 47.35
C VAL A 184 8.16 15.99 48.26
N GLY A 185 8.71 14.90 47.73
CA GLY A 185 9.50 13.92 48.48
C GLY A 185 10.76 14.52 49.11
N ILE A 186 11.47 15.39 48.39
CA ILE A 186 12.65 16.13 48.88
C ILE A 186 12.22 17.10 49.98
N TYR A 187 11.14 17.85 49.77
CA TYR A 187 10.60 18.81 50.74
C TYR A 187 10.18 18.13 52.05
N LEU A 188 9.41 17.04 51.97
CA LEU A 188 8.93 16.28 53.13
C LEU A 188 10.06 15.61 53.92
N LYS A 189 11.15 15.19 53.26
CA LYS A 189 12.33 14.62 53.93
C LYS A 189 13.22 15.68 54.60
N GLY A 190 12.93 16.97 54.47
CA GLY A 190 13.75 18.04 55.03
C GLY A 190 15.17 18.08 54.45
N ILE A 191 15.39 17.47 53.28
CA ILE A 191 16.68 17.51 52.58
C ILE A 191 16.78 18.93 52.02
N LYS A 192 17.53 19.79 52.71
CA LYS A 192 17.88 21.10 52.17
C LYS A 192 18.76 20.88 50.94
N PRO A 193 18.44 21.48 49.79
CA PRO A 193 19.33 21.42 48.63
C PRO A 193 20.70 21.95 49.06
N ASP A 194 21.74 21.16 48.81
CA ASP A 194 23.11 21.55 49.12
C ASP A 194 23.45 22.77 48.23
N LYS A 195 23.84 23.88 48.86
CA LYS A 195 24.06 25.16 48.18
C LYS A 195 25.35 25.16 47.32
N THR A 196 26.10 24.07 47.32
CA THR A 196 27.36 23.90 46.60
C THR A 196 27.20 23.71 45.09
N VAL A 197 26.00 23.40 44.58
CA VAL A 197 25.80 23.10 43.14
C VAL A 197 25.35 24.33 42.31
N LEU A 198 25.05 25.48 42.95
CA LEU A 198 24.50 26.66 42.24
C LEU A 198 25.55 27.61 41.64
N TRP A 199 26.85 27.29 41.67
CA TRP A 199 27.91 28.20 41.20
C TRP A 199 28.74 27.73 39.99
N SER A 200 28.34 26.67 39.26
CA SER A 200 29.14 26.17 38.11
C SER A 200 28.50 26.33 36.72
N LEU A 201 27.52 27.22 36.55
CA LEU A 201 26.91 27.49 35.23
C LEU A 201 26.99 28.97 34.84
N GLY A 202 28.09 29.62 35.20
CA GLY A 202 28.35 31.01 34.81
C GLY A 202 29.84 31.30 34.68
N GLU A 203 30.52 30.62 33.76
CA GLU A 203 31.60 31.15 32.91
C GLU A 203 31.58 30.42 31.56
#